data_AF-A0A9D3TEA8-F1
#
_entry.id   AF-A0A9D3TEA8-F1
#
_cell.length_a   1.000
_cell.length_b   1.000
_cell.length_c   1.000
_cell.angle_alpha   90.00
_cell.angle_beta   90.00
_cell.angle_gamma   90.00
#
_symmetry.space_group_name_H-M   'P 1'
#
loop_
_entity.id
_entity.type
_entity.pdbx_description
1 polymer ?
#
loop_
_entity_poly.entity_id
_entity_poly.type
_entity_poly.pdbx_seq_one_letter_code
_entity_poly.pdbx_strand_id
1 'polypeptide(L)'
;MVSCFPNTIIANVPECPYGWEIDQLSLGGVCYSGVHSVGFYRFAIPDLTPKNHSYCGTVSEYIGGKDPKYVFYNSIVSNDTSLTVRNQPVNYTFSCIYRAAYLVNNAVFSQSCPADNTVSIFENAKDSRSMFKFHSFRFQRLEKVSTVWLHCEVQVCDGEKLFCQPVSMRY
;
A
#
# COMPACT_ATOMS: atom_id res chain seq x y z
N MET A 1 -15.45 6.82 9.56
CA MET A 1 -14.35 7.41 8.76
C MET A 1 -13.50 6.28 8.21
N VAL A 2 -13.10 6.33 6.93
CA VAL A 2 -12.31 5.27 6.29
C VAL A 2 -11.00 5.87 5.79
N SER A 3 -9.89 5.20 6.10
CA SER A 3 -8.54 5.60 5.71
C SER A 3 -7.92 4.51 4.85
N CYS A 4 -7.55 4.87 3.62
CA CYS A 4 -6.97 3.96 2.64
C CYS A 4 -5.45 4.15 2.60
N PHE A 5 -4.68 3.18 3.09
CA PHE A 5 -3.22 3.18 3.02
C PHE A 5 -2.75 2.14 1.99
N PRO A 6 -1.53 2.29 1.42
CA PRO A 6 -1.02 1.38 0.39
C PRO A 6 -1.06 -0.11 0.76
N ASN A 7 -0.87 -0.43 2.04
CA ASN A 7 -0.80 -1.81 2.55
C ASN A 7 -1.97 -2.17 3.49
N THR A 8 -2.87 -1.24 3.81
CA THR A 8 -3.98 -1.54 4.72
C THR A 8 -5.15 -0.56 4.57
N ILE A 9 -6.37 -1.05 4.75
CA ILE A 9 -7.56 -0.19 4.89
C ILE A 9 -7.98 -0.19 6.35
N ILE A 10 -8.19 1.00 6.90
CA ILE A 10 -8.69 1.18 8.26
C ILE A 10 -10.08 1.81 8.18
N ALA A 11 -11.09 1.09 8.65
CA ALA A 11 -12.46 1.56 8.77
C ALA A 11 -12.80 1.79 10.25
N ASN A 12 -13.11 3.04 10.59
CA ASN A 12 -13.55 3.43 11.92
C ASN A 12 -15.06 3.71 11.89
N VAL A 13 -15.83 2.96 12.68
CA VAL A 13 -17.26 3.14 12.88
C VAL A 13 -17.47 3.80 14.24
N PRO A 14 -18.09 4.99 14.31
CA PRO A 14 -18.30 5.65 15.60
C PRO A 14 -19.17 4.81 16.52
N GLU A 15 -18.91 4.89 17.83
CA GLU A 15 -19.76 4.27 18.83
C GLU A 15 -21.16 4.90 18.78
N CYS A 16 -22.18 4.05 18.79
CA CYS A 16 -23.55 4.52 18.86
C CYS A 16 -23.93 4.70 20.33
N PRO A 17 -24.42 5.87 20.76
CA PRO A 17 -24.78 6.13 22.16
C PRO A 17 -25.94 5.26 22.69
N TYR A 18 -26.61 4.52 21.81
CA TYR A 18 -27.72 3.62 22.13
C TYR A 18 -27.36 2.12 22.04
N GLY A 19 -26.06 1.79 21.97
CA GLY A 19 -25.54 0.45 22.25
C GLY A 19 -25.36 -0.44 21.02
N TRP A 20 -24.10 -0.62 20.63
CA TRP A 20 -23.59 -1.83 19.98
C TRP A 20 -22.39 -2.29 20.80
N GLU A 21 -22.11 -3.58 20.84
CA GLU A 21 -20.85 -4.12 21.34
C GLU A 21 -19.99 -4.58 20.15
N ILE A 22 -18.67 -4.65 20.34
CA ILE A 22 -17.73 -4.91 19.24
C ILE A 22 -17.87 -6.33 18.66
N ASP A 23 -18.27 -7.28 19.50
CA ASP A 23 -18.57 -8.67 19.17
C ASP A 23 -19.84 -8.82 18.30
N GLN A 24 -20.68 -7.80 18.25
CA GLN A 24 -21.88 -7.77 17.43
C GLN A 24 -21.63 -7.22 16.01
N LEU A 25 -20.43 -6.70 15.76
CA LEU A 25 -20.02 -6.13 14.48
C LEU A 25 -19.04 -7.07 13.76
N SER A 26 -19.35 -7.35 12.51
CA SER A 26 -18.54 -8.23 11.67
C SER A 26 -18.12 -7.53 10.37
N LEU A 27 -16.87 -7.70 9.99
CA LEU A 27 -16.33 -7.28 8.72
C LEU A 27 -16.71 -8.30 7.64
N GLY A 28 -17.40 -7.83 6.60
CA GLY A 28 -17.96 -8.61 5.50
C GLY A 28 -18.94 -9.71 5.91
N GLY A 29 -19.46 -9.68 7.14
CA GLY A 29 -20.29 -10.77 7.69
C GLY A 29 -19.52 -12.01 8.12
N VAL A 30 -18.18 -11.97 8.08
CA VAL A 30 -17.32 -13.15 8.29
C VAL A 30 -16.43 -13.00 9.53
N CYS A 31 -15.79 -11.85 9.70
CA CYS A 31 -14.77 -11.68 10.74
C CYS A 31 -15.20 -10.72 11.84
N TYR A 32 -15.12 -11.17 13.08
CA TYR A 32 -15.30 -10.36 14.28
C TYR A 32 -13.94 -9.85 14.79
N SER A 33 -13.17 -9.22 13.90
CA SER A 33 -11.81 -8.74 14.17
C SER A 33 -11.73 -7.25 14.53
N GLY A 34 -12.87 -6.64 14.85
CA GLY A 34 -12.95 -5.25 15.26
C GLY A 34 -12.30 -5.03 16.62
N VAL A 35 -11.64 -3.88 16.79
CA VAL A 35 -11.04 -3.46 18.05
C VAL A 35 -11.81 -2.25 18.57
N HIS A 36 -12.26 -2.32 19.82
CA HIS A 36 -12.85 -1.19 20.51
C HIS A 36 -11.75 -0.16 20.85
N SER A 37 -11.94 1.07 20.40
CA SER A 37 -11.10 2.22 20.71
C SER A 37 -12.02 3.33 21.22
N VAL A 38 -11.51 4.24 22.06
CA VAL A 38 -12.34 5.27 22.69
C VAL A 38 -13.10 6.08 21.63
N GLY A 39 -14.43 5.91 21.58
CA GLY A 39 -15.36 6.61 20.69
C GLY A 39 -15.60 5.96 19.32
N PHE A 40 -14.94 4.83 19.00
CA PHE A 40 -15.14 4.14 17.72
C PHE A 40 -14.65 2.68 17.72
N TYR A 41 -15.33 1.86 16.92
CA TYR A 41 -14.88 0.53 16.53
C TYR A 41 -13.98 0.59 15.31
N ARG A 42 -12.78 0.02 15.42
CA ARG A 42 -11.78 0.01 14.36
C ARG A 42 -11.66 -1.37 13.73
N PHE A 43 -11.80 -1.42 12.42
CA PHE A 43 -11.55 -2.58 11.59
C PHE A 43 -10.37 -2.32 10.68
N ALA A 44 -9.49 -3.31 10.53
CA ALA A 44 -8.33 -3.22 9.65
C ALA A 44 -8.36 -4.37 8.64
N ILE A 45 -8.10 -4.05 7.37
CA ILE A 45 -7.90 -5.00 6.29
C ILE A 45 -6.41 -4.96 5.95
N PRO A 46 -5.61 -5.92 6.42
CA PRO A 46 -4.17 -5.96 6.17
C PRO A 46 -3.82 -6.60 4.83
N ASP A 47 -4.73 -7.39 4.24
CA ASP A 47 -4.49 -8.10 2.98
C ASP A 47 -5.31 -7.48 1.84
N LEU A 48 -4.62 -6.64 1.05
CA LEU A 48 -5.13 -6.00 -0.16
C LEU A 48 -4.72 -6.76 -1.43
N THR A 49 -4.60 -8.08 -1.35
CA THR A 49 -4.40 -8.92 -2.54
C THR A 49 -5.63 -8.80 -3.45
N PRO A 50 -5.48 -8.56 -4.76
CA PRO A 50 -6.60 -8.49 -5.73
C PRO A 50 -7.21 -9.88 -6.02
N LYS A 51 -7.72 -10.53 -4.99
CA LYS A 51 -8.37 -11.83 -5.01
C LYS A 51 -9.80 -11.65 -4.54
N ASN A 52 -10.73 -12.37 -5.16
CA ASN A 52 -12.12 -12.35 -4.73
C ASN A 52 -12.22 -12.87 -3.28
N HIS A 53 -12.82 -12.07 -2.38
CA HIS A 53 -12.88 -12.32 -0.95
C HIS A 53 -11.49 -12.49 -0.28
N SER A 54 -10.54 -11.57 -0.53
CA SER A 54 -9.15 -11.66 -0.03
C SER A 54 -9.07 -11.78 1.49
N TYR A 55 -9.72 -10.86 2.22
CA TYR A 55 -9.73 -10.81 3.67
C TYR A 55 -11.12 -10.47 4.18
N CYS A 56 -11.71 -11.35 4.99
CA CYS A 56 -13.00 -11.12 5.64
C CYS A 56 -14.10 -10.66 4.68
N GLY A 57 -14.18 -11.30 3.51
CA GLY A 57 -15.15 -10.97 2.48
C GLY A 57 -14.85 -9.70 1.67
N THR A 58 -13.65 -9.13 1.77
CA THR A 58 -13.25 -7.97 0.95
C THR A 58 -13.21 -8.35 -0.51
N VAL A 59 -13.97 -7.63 -1.33
CA VAL A 59 -14.01 -7.84 -2.77
C VAL A 59 -13.14 -6.81 -3.46
N SER A 60 -12.42 -7.25 -4.49
CA SER A 60 -11.57 -6.41 -5.32
C SER A 60 -12.08 -6.42 -6.76
N GLU A 61 -12.26 -5.24 -7.33
CA GLU A 61 -12.63 -5.05 -8.74
C GLU A 61 -11.50 -4.33 -9.49
N TYR A 62 -11.16 -4.82 -10.69
CA TYR A 62 -10.20 -4.17 -11.57
C TYR A 62 -10.91 -3.36 -12.64
N ILE A 63 -10.66 -2.06 -12.64
CA ILE A 63 -11.17 -1.13 -13.66
C ILE A 63 -10.03 -0.87 -14.65
N GLY A 64 -10.14 -1.46 -15.84
CA GLY A 64 -9.22 -1.22 -16.96
C GLY A 64 -9.50 0.11 -17.68
N GLY A 65 -8.53 0.56 -18.49
CA GLY A 65 -8.67 1.78 -19.30
C GLY A 65 -7.38 2.60 -19.33
N LYS A 66 -7.53 3.90 -19.63
CA LYS A 66 -6.41 4.87 -19.68
C LYS A 66 -5.72 5.06 -18.32
N ASP A 67 -6.45 4.87 -17.22
CA ASP A 67 -5.97 4.93 -15.84
C ASP A 67 -6.38 3.67 -15.08
N PRO A 68 -5.60 2.58 -15.13
CA PRO A 68 -5.98 1.31 -14.52
C PRO A 68 -6.01 1.43 -12.99
N LYS A 69 -7.08 0.92 -12.36
CA LYS A 69 -7.33 1.05 -10.91
C LYS A 69 -7.89 -0.23 -10.32
N TYR A 70 -7.58 -0.47 -9.05
CA TYR A 70 -8.22 -1.47 -8.22
C TYR A 70 -9.13 -0.79 -7.22
N VAL A 71 -10.37 -1.26 -7.14
CA VAL A 71 -11.34 -0.83 -6.14
C VAL A 71 -11.55 -1.97 -5.17
N PHE A 72 -11.25 -1.73 -3.89
CA PHE A 72 -11.56 -2.67 -2.82
C PHE A 72 -12.80 -2.17 -2.10
N TYR A 73 -13.77 -3.04 -1.90
CA TYR A 73 -14.98 -2.71 -1.16
C TYR A 73 -15.34 -3.80 -0.15
N ASN A 74 -15.87 -3.37 0.99
CA ASN A 74 -16.34 -4.26 2.04
C ASN A 74 -17.43 -3.53 2.87
N SER A 75 -18.09 -4.27 3.75
CA SER A 75 -19.13 -3.75 4.63
C SER A 75 -18.96 -4.25 6.06
N ILE A 76 -19.23 -3.38 7.03
CA ILE A 76 -19.33 -3.77 8.44
C ILE A 76 -20.81 -3.97 8.73
N VAL A 77 -21.17 -5.21 9.07
CA VAL A 77 -22.55 -5.64 9.29
C VAL A 77 -22.75 -6.16 10.71
N SER A 78 -23.92 -5.89 11.29
CA SER A 78 -24.36 -6.54 12.51
C SER A 78 -25.32 -7.67 12.19
N ASN A 79 -25.03 -8.87 12.71
CA ASN A 79 -25.86 -10.07 12.50
C ASN A 79 -27.03 -10.14 13.49
N ASP A 80 -27.01 -9.35 14.55
CA ASP A 80 -28.03 -9.39 15.59
C ASP A 80 -29.06 -8.28 15.35
N THR A 81 -30.27 -8.72 14.98
CA THR A 81 -31.41 -7.88 14.63
C THR A 81 -32.17 -7.37 15.86
N SER A 82 -31.82 -7.82 17.06
CA SER A 82 -32.47 -7.45 18.33
C SER A 82 -31.91 -6.17 18.98
N LEU A 83 -30.80 -5.64 18.45
CA LEU A 83 -29.94 -4.65 19.14
C LEU A 83 -30.28 -3.18 18.88
N THR A 84 -31.27 -2.87 18.08
CA THR A 84 -31.66 -1.49 17.85
C THR A 84 -33.05 -1.23 18.38
N VAL A 85 -33.23 -0.06 19.00
CA VAL A 85 -34.52 0.49 19.43
C VAL A 85 -35.56 0.55 18.28
N ARG A 86 -35.17 0.25 17.03
CA ARG A 86 -35.99 0.22 15.81
C ARG A 86 -35.74 -0.96 14.84
N ASN A 87 -35.09 -2.05 15.24
CA ASN A 87 -34.77 -3.20 14.34
C ASN A 87 -34.04 -2.81 13.03
N GLN A 88 -33.22 -1.77 13.03
CA GLN A 88 -32.43 -1.40 11.85
C GLN A 88 -31.07 -2.12 11.85
N PRO A 89 -30.80 -2.99 10.86
CA PRO A 89 -29.51 -3.66 10.75
C PRO A 89 -28.43 -2.63 10.40
N VAL A 90 -27.29 -2.71 11.10
CA VAL A 90 -26.12 -1.89 10.82
C VAL A 90 -25.45 -2.43 9.57
N ASN A 91 -25.29 -1.58 8.55
CA ASN A 91 -24.56 -1.93 7.33
C ASN A 91 -23.76 -0.71 6.84
N TYR A 92 -22.49 -0.67 7.23
CA TYR A 92 -21.55 0.38 6.81
C TYR A 92 -20.69 -0.12 5.65
N THR A 93 -21.06 0.24 4.43
CA THR A 93 -20.28 -0.06 3.23
C THR A 93 -19.20 0.99 3.01
N PHE A 94 -18.01 0.56 2.62
CA PHE A 94 -16.91 1.44 2.24
C PHE A 94 -16.12 0.91 1.05
N SER A 95 -15.44 1.83 0.37
CA SER A 95 -14.55 1.49 -0.74
C SER A 95 -13.27 2.33 -0.72
N CYS A 96 -12.19 1.71 -1.17
CA CYS A 96 -10.89 2.35 -1.36
C CYS A 96 -10.41 2.10 -2.79
N ILE A 97 -9.91 3.14 -3.44
CA ILE A 97 -9.46 3.09 -4.83
C ILE A 97 -7.94 3.24 -4.85
N TYR A 98 -7.25 2.25 -5.39
CA TYR A 98 -5.81 2.26 -5.61
C TYR A 98 -5.52 2.33 -7.09
N ARG A 99 -4.53 3.13 -7.48
CA ARG A 99 -4.03 3.11 -8.87
C ARG A 99 -3.29 1.78 -9.07
N ALA A 100 -3.55 1.11 -10.18
CA ALA A 100 -2.85 -0.13 -10.53
C ALA A 100 -1.39 0.11 -10.96
N ALA A 101 -0.99 1.38 -11.11
CA ALA A 101 0.40 1.78 -11.19
C ALA A 101 1.06 1.72 -9.80
N TYR A 102 1.54 0.55 -9.42
CA TYR A 102 2.41 0.40 -8.26
C TYR A 102 3.78 1.01 -8.58
N LEU A 103 4.11 2.11 -7.90
CA LEU A 103 5.50 2.59 -7.82
C LEU A 103 6.26 1.66 -6.86
N VAL A 104 6.72 0.51 -7.37
CA VAL A 104 7.66 -0.33 -6.63
C VAL A 104 9.02 0.36 -6.71
N ASN A 105 9.43 0.99 -5.61
CA ASN A 105 10.76 1.58 -5.51
C ASN A 105 11.77 0.46 -5.20
N ASN A 106 12.31 -0.17 -6.24
CA ASN A 106 13.49 -1.02 -6.09
C ASN A 106 14.72 -0.16 -6.38
N ALA A 107 15.43 0.22 -5.33
CA ALA A 107 16.53 1.15 -5.44
C ALA A 107 17.77 0.42 -5.98
N VAL A 108 18.19 0.77 -7.20
CA VAL A 108 19.48 0.32 -7.79
C VAL A 108 20.67 0.98 -7.06
N PHE A 109 20.42 2.14 -6.45
CA PHE A 109 21.38 2.92 -5.68
C PHE A 109 20.85 3.22 -4.28
N SER A 110 21.71 3.14 -3.28
CA SER A 110 21.44 3.63 -1.93
C SER A 110 22.53 4.63 -1.56
N GLN A 111 22.14 5.88 -1.27
CA GLN A 111 23.08 6.94 -0.86
C GLN A 111 24.30 7.07 -1.80
N SER A 112 24.04 7.10 -3.11
CA SER A 112 25.07 7.21 -4.17
C SER A 112 26.03 6.01 -4.28
N CYS A 113 25.76 4.91 -3.57
CA CYS A 113 26.47 3.64 -3.66
C CYS A 113 25.60 2.54 -4.31
N PRO A 114 26.22 1.48 -4.85
CA PRO A 114 25.48 0.32 -5.36
C PRO A 114 24.64 -0.32 -4.24
N ALA A 115 23.38 -0.63 -4.52
CA ALA A 115 22.51 -1.26 -3.53
C ALA A 115 22.85 -2.75 -3.29
N ASP A 116 23.45 -3.42 -4.28
CA ASP A 116 23.88 -4.82 -4.20
C ASP A 116 25.09 -5.10 -5.11
N ASN A 117 25.60 -6.34 -5.07
CA ASN A 117 26.78 -6.78 -5.83
C ASN A 117 26.52 -6.98 -7.33
N THR A 118 25.28 -6.88 -7.80
CA THR A 118 24.92 -6.98 -9.23
C THR A 118 24.99 -5.64 -9.94
N VAL A 119 25.08 -4.54 -9.17
CA VAL A 119 25.21 -3.18 -9.67
C VAL A 119 26.68 -2.78 -9.69
N SER A 120 27.16 -2.36 -10.87
CA SER A 120 28.51 -1.83 -11.08
C SER A 120 28.43 -0.37 -11.49
N ILE A 121 29.11 0.49 -10.73
CA ILE A 121 29.26 1.92 -11.06
C ILE A 121 30.63 2.10 -11.68
N PHE A 122 30.66 2.60 -12.92
CA PHE A 122 31.91 2.88 -13.62
C PHE A 122 32.35 4.34 -13.41
N GLU A 123 31.38 5.26 -13.48
CA GLU A 123 31.62 6.70 -13.33
C GLU A 123 30.42 7.30 -12.59
N ASN A 124 30.67 8.01 -11.49
CA ASN A 124 29.64 8.80 -10.81
C ASN A 124 30.31 9.99 -10.10
N ALA A 125 29.80 11.20 -10.33
CA ALA A 125 30.32 12.45 -9.76
C ALA A 125 31.82 12.72 -10.03
N LYS A 126 32.36 12.20 -11.15
CA LYS A 126 33.72 12.45 -11.63
C LYS A 126 33.75 13.58 -12.66
N ASP A 127 32.79 13.59 -13.55
CA ASP A 127 32.61 14.56 -14.63
C ASP A 127 31.10 14.79 -14.83
N SER A 128 30.71 15.41 -15.94
CA SER A 128 29.31 15.62 -16.30
C SER A 128 28.58 14.34 -16.72
N ARG A 129 29.22 13.16 -16.63
CA ARG A 129 28.68 11.87 -17.04
C ARG A 129 28.59 10.92 -15.84
N SER A 130 27.52 10.13 -15.83
CA SER A 130 27.37 9.02 -14.88
C SER A 130 27.08 7.75 -15.67
N MET A 131 27.81 6.67 -15.38
CA MET A 131 27.69 5.39 -16.05
C MET A 131 27.64 4.26 -15.03
N PHE A 132 26.57 3.47 -15.12
CA PHE A 132 26.33 2.32 -14.27
C PHE A 132 25.73 1.18 -15.07
N LYS A 133 25.86 -0.03 -14.54
CA LYS A 133 25.32 -1.27 -15.10
C LYS A 133 24.67 -2.06 -13.97
N PHE A 134 23.54 -2.67 -14.28
CA PHE A 134 22.86 -3.61 -13.41
C PHE A 134 22.26 -4.72 -14.26
N HIS A 135 21.95 -5.86 -13.64
CA HIS A 135 21.26 -6.94 -14.35
C HIS A 135 19.79 -6.58 -14.53
N SER A 136 19.26 -6.84 -15.72
CA SER A 136 17.83 -6.69 -15.97
C SER A 136 17.03 -7.59 -15.02
N PHE A 137 15.85 -7.14 -14.61
CA PHE A 137 15.02 -7.83 -13.64
C PHE A 137 13.54 -7.74 -14.02
N ARG A 138 12.73 -8.60 -13.39
CA ARG A 138 11.27 -8.60 -13.49
C ARG A 138 10.66 -8.66 -12.10
N PHE A 139 9.54 -7.96 -11.90
CA PHE A 139 8.80 -8.01 -10.64
C PHE A 139 8.13 -9.38 -10.46
N GLN A 140 8.54 -10.14 -9.44
CA GLN A 140 8.11 -11.53 -9.22
C GLN A 140 6.65 -11.69 -8.77
N ARG A 141 6.00 -10.63 -8.25
CA ARG A 141 4.63 -10.68 -7.70
C ARG A 141 3.59 -9.90 -8.49
N LEU A 142 3.96 -9.44 -9.69
CA LEU A 142 3.08 -8.64 -10.55
C LEU A 142 3.06 -9.24 -11.96
N GLU A 143 2.37 -10.38 -12.13
CA GLU A 143 2.37 -11.16 -13.37
C GLU A 143 1.95 -10.35 -14.61
N LYS A 144 1.07 -9.35 -14.44
CA LYS A 144 0.57 -8.48 -15.51
C LYS A 144 1.47 -7.27 -15.81
N VAL A 145 2.54 -7.04 -15.05
CA VAL A 145 3.47 -5.94 -15.30
C VAL A 145 4.64 -6.46 -16.15
N SER A 146 4.63 -6.12 -17.43
CA SER A 146 5.69 -6.44 -18.40
C SER A 146 6.63 -5.27 -18.71
N THR A 147 6.32 -4.08 -18.20
CA THR A 147 7.06 -2.84 -18.47
C THR A 147 7.80 -2.40 -17.22
N VAL A 148 9.08 -2.06 -17.37
CA VAL A 148 9.94 -1.50 -16.31
C VAL A 148 10.32 -0.07 -16.70
N TRP A 149 10.19 0.86 -15.74
CA TRP A 149 10.60 2.24 -15.89
C TRP A 149 11.75 2.53 -14.94
N LEU A 150 12.75 3.27 -15.41
CA LEU A 150 13.89 3.68 -14.60
C LEU A 150 13.73 5.15 -14.23
N HIS A 151 13.86 5.44 -12.94
CA HIS A 151 13.87 6.79 -12.40
C HIS A 151 15.21 7.01 -11.71
N CYS A 152 15.80 8.19 -11.88
CA CYS A 152 17.05 8.59 -11.23
C CYS A 152 16.86 9.95 -10.57
N GLU A 153 17.36 10.09 -9.35
CA GLU A 153 17.51 11.38 -8.68
C GLU A 153 18.96 11.84 -8.87
N VAL A 154 19.15 13.08 -9.34
CA VAL A 154 20.47 13.64 -9.65
C VAL A 154 20.67 14.90 -8.83
N GLN A 155 21.83 15.01 -8.19
CA GLN A 155 22.24 16.20 -7.44
C GLN A 155 23.50 16.79 -8.06
N VAL A 156 23.54 18.11 -8.18
CA VAL A 156 24.74 18.84 -8.66
C VAL A 156 25.67 19.06 -7.48
N CYS A 157 26.94 18.68 -7.64
CA CYS A 157 27.97 18.88 -6.63
C CYS A 157 28.98 19.93 -7.09
N ASP A 158 29.29 20.87 -6.20
CA ASP A 158 30.34 21.89 -6.40
C ASP A 158 31.71 21.27 -6.08
N GLY A 159 32.40 20.80 -7.11
CA GLY A 159 33.71 20.15 -6.97
C GLY A 159 34.85 21.07 -6.52
N GLU A 160 34.67 22.39 -6.53
CA GLU A 160 35.66 23.33 -5.98
C GLU A 160 35.57 23.43 -4.46
N LYS A 161 34.37 23.20 -3.91
CA LYS A 161 34.09 23.36 -2.47
C LYS A 161 33.90 22.03 -1.73
N LEU A 162 33.55 20.96 -2.44
CA LEU A 162 33.14 19.69 -1.85
C LEU A 162 33.82 18.51 -2.55
N PHE A 163 34.03 17.43 -1.79
CA PHE A 163 34.41 16.15 -2.36
C PHE A 163 33.15 15.43 -2.86
N CYS A 164 32.99 15.36 -4.18
CA CYS A 164 31.74 14.89 -4.81
C CYS A 164 31.65 13.38 -4.99
N GLN A 165 32.79 12.68 -5.01
CA GLN A 165 32.80 11.25 -5.25
C GLN A 165 32.34 10.50 -4.00
N PRO A 166 31.37 9.58 -4.10
CA PRO A 166 30.91 8.80 -2.95
C PRO A 166 32.04 7.91 -2.44
N VAL A 167 32.26 7.92 -1.13
CA VAL A 167 33.23 7.04 -0.48
C VAL A 167 32.60 5.66 -0.36
N SER A 168 33.07 4.69 -1.15
CA SER A 168 32.61 3.31 -1.07
C SER A 168 32.91 2.73 0.33
N MET A 169 31.89 2.53 1.16
CA MET A 169 31.98 1.57 2.25
C MET A 169 31.85 0.19 1.62
N ARG A 170 32.98 -0.50 1.43
CA ARG A 170 32.98 -1.92 1.11
C ARG A 170 32.40 -2.66 2.31
N TYR A 171 31.32 -3.40 2.11
CA TYR A 171 30.93 -4.48 3.00
C TYR A 171 31.82 -5.70 2.75
#